data_AF-A0A147B7T6-F1
#
_entry.id   AF-A0A147B7T6-F1
#
_cell.length_a   1.000
_cell.length_b   1.000
_cell.length_c   1.000
_cell.angle_alpha   90.00
_cell.angle_beta   90.00
_cell.angle_gamma   90.00
#
_symmetry.space_group_name_H-M   'P 1'
#
loop_
_entity.id
_entity.type
_entity.pdbx_description
1 polymer ?
#
loop_
_entity_poly.entity_id
_entity_poly.type
_entity_poly.pdbx_seq_one_letter_code
_entity_poly.pdbx_strand_id
1 'polypeptide(L)'
;GHTATFSSSPGRIFSGDDFYLLSSGLATMETTIGNNNASLLQYILPTSNLEFIRNIVANRLATSGSEWCEIFAKHNSGTYNNQWMVLDYKKFQRGSQLQDNLLWVLEQLPGFIVSADVTDVLRGQSYWPSYNTPYFELIFNMSGGPEGVAKYGDWFSYNMTPRARIFRRDHHKVHDMDTMTKLMRYNNYTKDPLSACNCTPPYSAENAISARSDLNPADGVYPFAALGHRSHGSTDMKLTNSSMFERFEFIAVGGPTYDPLPPFQWSTSGFKDKHQGQPDLWQFTPFTHHWKH
;
A
#
# COMPACT_ATOMS: atom_id res chain seq x y z
N GLY A 1 18.98 10.42 3.48
CA GLY A 1 18.03 11.40 2.92
C GLY A 1 17.82 12.58 3.85
N HIS A 2 18.60 13.66 3.69
CA HIS A 2 18.45 14.90 4.48
C HIS A 2 17.21 15.72 4.03
N THR A 3 16.91 15.71 2.73
CA THR A 3 15.66 16.18 2.13
C THR A 3 14.75 14.99 1.81
N ALA A 4 13.46 15.14 2.09
CA ALA A 4 12.42 14.18 1.76
C ALA A 4 11.13 14.89 1.35
N THR A 5 10.38 14.30 0.43
CA THR A 5 8.98 14.65 0.18
C THR A 5 8.10 13.43 0.44
N PHE A 6 6.91 13.63 0.99
CA PHE A 6 6.00 12.55 1.36
C PHE A 6 4.57 13.07 1.57
N SER A 7 3.57 12.21 1.37
CA SER A 7 2.19 12.46 1.79
C SER A 7 2.06 12.28 3.29
N SER A 8 1.25 13.09 3.99
CA SER A 8 1.13 13.04 5.45
C SER A 8 -0.20 13.64 5.93
N SER A 9 -0.34 13.80 7.24
CA SER A 9 -1.49 14.41 7.92
C SER A 9 -1.04 15.46 8.94
N PRO A 10 -1.89 16.45 9.29
CA PRO A 10 -1.56 17.47 10.28
C PRO A 10 -1.05 16.87 11.61
N GLY A 11 0.08 17.37 12.10
CA GLY A 11 0.69 16.92 13.35
C GLY A 11 1.49 15.61 13.26
N ARG A 12 1.48 14.90 12.13
CA ARG A 12 2.39 13.77 11.88
C ARG A 12 3.72 14.27 11.33
N ILE A 13 4.82 13.78 11.93
CA ILE A 13 6.20 14.09 11.51
C ILE A 13 6.79 13.03 10.57
N PHE A 14 5.93 12.16 10.03
CA PHE A 14 6.19 11.10 9.06
C PHE A 14 4.94 10.93 8.18
N SER A 15 4.99 10.10 7.15
CA SER A 15 3.87 9.86 6.24
C SER A 15 2.71 9.15 6.94
N GLY A 16 2.92 7.89 7.33
CA GLY A 16 1.90 7.02 7.87
C GLY A 16 0.86 6.55 6.86
N ASP A 17 1.12 6.75 5.56
CA ASP A 17 0.41 6.08 4.47
C ASP A 17 0.99 4.69 4.16
N ASP A 18 2.30 4.49 3.91
CA ASP A 18 3.45 5.41 3.76
C ASP A 18 3.95 5.59 2.29
N PHE A 19 4.44 6.79 1.92
CA PHE A 19 5.10 7.08 0.62
C PHE A 19 6.15 8.19 0.76
N TYR A 20 7.41 7.96 0.36
CA TYR A 20 8.52 8.93 0.44
C TYR A 20 9.40 8.94 -0.80
N LEU A 21 9.86 10.13 -1.19
CA LEU A 21 10.99 10.33 -2.10
C LEU A 21 12.13 11.01 -1.36
N LEU A 22 13.32 10.42 -1.38
CA LEU A 22 14.43 10.76 -0.50
C LEU A 22 15.65 11.23 -1.30
N SER A 23 16.33 12.26 -0.79
CA SER A 23 17.57 12.82 -1.37
C SER A 23 18.74 11.85 -1.45
N SER A 24 18.66 10.69 -0.79
CA SER A 24 19.62 9.59 -0.98
C SER A 24 19.43 8.82 -2.30
N GLY A 25 18.45 9.21 -3.12
CA GLY A 25 18.10 8.50 -4.34
C GLY A 25 17.15 7.32 -4.12
N LEU A 26 16.57 7.21 -2.92
CA LEU A 26 15.65 6.14 -2.54
C LEU A 26 14.20 6.64 -2.61
N ALA A 27 13.29 5.80 -3.08
CA ALA A 27 11.86 5.93 -2.85
C ALA A 27 11.39 4.76 -1.96
N THR A 28 10.61 5.06 -0.93
CA THR A 28 10.12 4.07 0.04
C THR A 28 8.62 4.16 0.18
N MET A 29 7.95 3.01 0.22
CA MET A 29 6.51 2.90 0.44
C MET A 29 6.17 1.53 1.02
N GLU A 30 4.98 1.37 1.57
CA GLU A 30 4.57 0.10 2.16
C GLU A 30 3.10 -0.23 1.94
N THR A 31 2.73 -1.49 2.17
CA THR A 31 1.36 -1.85 2.55
C THR A 31 1.36 -2.73 3.79
N THR A 32 0.41 -2.48 4.70
CA THR A 32 0.34 -3.18 5.97
C THR A 32 -0.07 -4.63 5.80
N ILE A 33 0.72 -5.57 6.30
CA ILE A 33 0.44 -7.01 6.24
C ILE A 33 -0.23 -7.56 7.51
N GLY A 34 -0.12 -6.83 8.62
CA GLY A 34 -0.75 -7.19 9.89
C GLY A 34 -0.14 -8.44 10.55
N ASN A 35 -0.86 -9.03 11.51
CA ASN A 35 -0.50 -10.28 12.16
C ASN A 35 -1.77 -10.94 12.73
N ASN A 36 -2.14 -12.13 12.22
CA ASN A 36 -3.26 -12.91 12.74
C ASN A 36 -2.83 -14.03 13.70
N ASN A 37 -1.53 -14.15 13.98
CA ASN A 37 -0.99 -15.11 14.93
C ASN A 37 -0.76 -14.46 16.30
N ALA A 38 -1.69 -14.69 17.23
CA ALA A 38 -1.64 -14.12 18.58
C ALA A 38 -0.40 -14.56 19.38
N SER A 39 0.18 -15.73 19.07
CA SER A 39 1.39 -16.20 19.75
C SER A 39 2.61 -15.32 19.48
N LEU A 40 2.62 -14.52 18.41
CA LEU A 40 3.72 -13.59 18.13
C LEU A 40 3.66 -12.34 19.01
N LEU A 41 2.52 -12.01 19.62
CA LEU A 41 2.37 -10.79 20.42
C LEU A 41 3.32 -10.74 21.63
N GLN A 42 3.82 -11.91 22.08
CA GLN A 42 4.84 -11.99 23.14
C GLN A 42 6.17 -11.29 22.80
N TYR A 43 6.44 -11.03 21.50
CA TYR A 43 7.65 -10.34 21.05
C TYR A 43 7.50 -8.82 21.02
N ILE A 44 6.34 -8.27 21.37
CA ILE A 44 6.12 -6.83 21.48
C ILE A 44 6.57 -6.39 22.88
N LEU A 45 7.74 -5.76 22.95
CA LEU A 45 8.40 -5.38 24.20
C LEU A 45 8.60 -3.86 24.30
N PRO A 46 8.54 -3.27 25.52
CA PRO A 46 8.73 -1.83 25.71
C PRO A 46 10.17 -1.34 25.43
N THR A 47 11.13 -2.26 25.31
CA THR A 47 12.53 -1.98 24.97
C THR A 47 12.80 -1.96 23.45
N SER A 48 11.75 -2.04 22.64
CA SER A 48 11.80 -1.93 21.17
C SER A 48 11.56 -0.49 20.70
N ASN A 49 11.83 -0.22 19.42
CA ASN A 49 11.52 1.07 18.79
C ASN A 49 10.25 0.96 17.95
N LEU A 50 9.29 1.83 18.22
CA LEU A 50 8.06 1.93 17.41
C LEU A 50 8.40 2.16 15.94
N GLU A 51 7.59 1.58 15.08
CA GLU A 51 7.83 1.52 13.64
C GLU A 51 8.11 2.89 13.02
N PHE A 52 7.31 3.91 13.34
CA PHE A 52 7.47 5.23 12.75
C PHE A 52 8.85 5.85 13.05
N ILE A 53 9.45 5.56 14.21
CA ILE A 53 10.81 6.02 14.55
C ILE A 53 11.82 5.32 13.66
N ARG A 54 11.68 4.00 13.51
CA ARG A 54 12.59 3.18 12.67
C ARG A 54 12.49 3.59 11.21
N ASN A 55 11.29 3.84 10.70
CA ASN A 55 11.01 4.38 9.37
C ASN A 55 11.74 5.72 9.15
N ILE A 56 11.56 6.70 10.04
CA ILE A 56 12.25 8.00 9.95
C ILE A 56 13.78 7.83 9.95
N VAL A 57 14.33 6.99 10.83
CA VAL A 57 15.77 6.76 10.95
C VAL A 57 16.32 6.11 9.68
N ALA A 58 15.67 5.06 9.17
CA ALA A 58 16.06 4.39 7.94
C ALA A 58 16.03 5.35 6.73
N ASN A 59 14.95 6.13 6.57
CA ASN A 59 14.84 7.14 5.50
C ASN A 59 15.95 8.21 5.57
N ARG A 60 16.36 8.60 6.77
CA ARG A 60 17.41 9.61 6.97
C ARG A 60 18.81 9.08 6.70
N LEU A 61 19.11 7.87 7.16
CA LEU A 61 20.47 7.34 7.17
C LEU A 61 20.83 6.52 5.93
N ALA A 62 19.88 5.78 5.36
CA ALA A 62 20.19 4.83 4.30
C ALA A 62 20.57 5.50 2.97
N THR A 63 21.53 4.88 2.29
CA THR A 63 22.02 5.25 0.96
C THR A 63 21.75 4.18 -0.09
N SER A 64 21.32 2.98 0.31
CA SER A 64 20.93 1.87 -0.58
C SER A 64 19.70 1.13 -0.03
N GLY A 65 19.08 0.29 -0.87
CA GLY A 65 17.93 -0.53 -0.46
C GLY A 65 18.26 -1.52 0.66
N SER A 66 19.39 -2.24 0.55
CA SER A 66 19.85 -3.17 1.58
C SER A 66 20.12 -2.47 2.91
N GLU A 67 20.82 -1.34 2.87
CA GLU A 67 21.12 -0.56 4.07
C GLU A 67 19.85 -0.02 4.74
N TRP A 68 18.85 0.39 3.95
CA TRP A 68 17.55 0.79 4.49
C TRP A 68 16.91 -0.36 5.27
N CYS A 69 16.88 -1.56 4.68
CA CYS A 69 16.36 -2.77 5.33
C CYS A 69 17.13 -3.11 6.63
N GLU A 70 18.46 -3.07 6.59
CA GLU A 70 19.31 -3.34 7.77
C GLU A 70 19.09 -2.34 8.90
N ILE A 71 18.96 -1.03 8.59
CA ILE A 71 18.71 0.01 9.59
C ILE A 71 17.30 -0.12 10.17
N PHE A 72 16.29 -0.30 9.32
CA PHE A 72 14.90 -0.45 9.74
C PHE A 72 14.68 -1.68 10.63
N ALA A 73 15.45 -2.75 10.40
CA ALA A 73 15.32 -4.00 11.15
C ALA A 73 15.77 -3.91 12.62
N LYS A 74 16.59 -2.91 12.96
CA LYS A 74 17.10 -2.73 14.33
C LYS A 74 15.96 -2.39 15.28
N HIS A 75 15.93 -3.06 16.43
CA HIS A 75 14.93 -2.85 17.49
C HIS A 75 13.47 -2.99 17.00
N ASN A 76 13.21 -3.96 16.11
CA ASN A 76 11.87 -4.31 15.65
C ASN A 76 10.87 -4.38 16.82
N SER A 77 9.78 -3.62 16.72
CA SER A 77 8.72 -3.60 17.73
C SER A 77 7.58 -4.58 17.49
N GLY A 78 7.48 -5.18 16.30
CA GLY A 78 6.32 -6.00 15.95
C GLY A 78 5.02 -5.22 15.81
N THR A 79 5.10 -3.90 15.68
CA THR A 79 3.96 -3.00 15.52
C THR A 79 4.01 -2.35 14.15
N TYR A 80 2.83 -2.04 13.60
CA TYR A 80 2.67 -1.57 12.22
C TYR A 80 3.44 -2.49 11.24
N ASN A 81 3.00 -3.75 11.20
CA ASN A 81 3.67 -4.81 10.45
C ASN A 81 3.37 -4.66 8.96
N ASN A 82 4.41 -4.36 8.19
CA ASN A 82 4.30 -3.88 6.81
C ASN A 82 5.17 -4.71 5.85
N GLN A 83 4.79 -4.72 4.57
CA GLN A 83 5.69 -5.00 3.45
C GLN A 83 6.21 -3.67 2.91
N TRP A 84 7.47 -3.36 3.23
CA TRP A 84 8.21 -2.21 2.73
C TRP A 84 8.84 -2.50 1.38
N MET A 85 8.70 -1.57 0.44
CA MET A 85 9.34 -1.56 -0.86
C MET A 85 10.32 -0.38 -0.91
N VAL A 86 11.60 -0.66 -1.14
CA VAL A 86 12.68 0.32 -1.20
C VAL A 86 13.30 0.29 -2.59
N LEU A 87 12.90 1.27 -3.41
CA LEU A 87 13.38 1.43 -4.77
C LEU A 87 14.56 2.39 -4.80
N ASP A 88 15.70 1.96 -5.36
CA ASP A 88 16.88 2.80 -5.53
C ASP A 88 16.94 3.38 -6.94
N TYR A 89 16.44 4.62 -7.11
CA TYR A 89 16.47 5.31 -8.40
C TYR A 89 17.87 5.55 -8.94
N LYS A 90 18.93 5.52 -8.09
CA LYS A 90 20.32 5.62 -8.57
C LYS A 90 20.73 4.44 -9.45
N LYS A 91 20.03 3.31 -9.32
CA LYS A 91 20.25 2.08 -10.10
C LYS A 91 19.33 1.96 -11.32
N PHE A 92 18.42 2.90 -11.51
CA PHE A 92 17.51 2.91 -12.64
C PHE A 92 18.06 3.75 -13.79
N GLN A 93 18.27 3.12 -14.94
CA GLN A 93 18.64 3.79 -16.19
C GLN A 93 17.60 3.49 -17.27
N ARG A 94 16.99 4.54 -17.82
CA ARG A 94 15.97 4.41 -18.87
C ARG A 94 16.54 3.68 -20.07
N GLY A 95 15.81 2.68 -20.56
CA GLY A 95 16.19 1.89 -21.75
C GLY A 95 17.24 0.81 -21.47
N SER A 96 17.70 0.65 -20.23
CA SER A 96 18.62 -0.41 -19.81
C SER A 96 17.89 -1.48 -19.01
N GLN A 97 18.47 -2.68 -18.96
CA GLN A 97 17.99 -3.76 -18.09
C GLN A 97 18.11 -3.33 -16.62
N LEU A 98 17.09 -3.69 -15.81
CA LEU A 98 17.08 -3.43 -14.38
C LEU A 98 18.24 -4.16 -13.70
N GLN A 99 19.09 -3.43 -12.98
CA GLN A 99 20.29 -3.95 -12.31
C GLN A 99 19.97 -4.40 -10.89
N ASP A 100 20.63 -5.45 -10.42
CA ASP A 100 20.46 -5.97 -9.06
C ASP A 100 20.61 -4.85 -8.00
N ASN A 101 19.89 -5.03 -6.90
CA ASN A 101 19.66 -4.11 -5.81
C ASN A 101 18.84 -2.87 -6.19
N LEU A 102 18.13 -2.89 -7.33
CA LEU A 102 17.20 -1.83 -7.70
C LEU A 102 16.00 -1.79 -6.74
N LEU A 103 15.41 -2.95 -6.43
CA LEU A 103 14.25 -3.05 -5.54
C LEU A 103 14.54 -4.03 -4.41
N TRP A 104 14.61 -3.50 -3.20
CA TRP A 104 14.61 -4.29 -1.97
C TRP A 104 13.21 -4.32 -1.37
N VAL A 105 12.82 -5.49 -0.86
CA VAL A 105 11.57 -5.66 -0.12
C VAL A 105 11.86 -6.20 1.26
N LEU A 106 11.19 -5.65 2.28
CA LEU A 106 11.27 -6.06 3.67
C LEU A 106 9.87 -6.32 4.21
N GLU A 107 9.69 -7.42 4.92
CA GLU A 107 8.47 -7.74 5.64
C GLU A 107 8.75 -7.96 7.12
N GLN A 108 7.87 -7.43 7.96
CA GLN A 108 8.01 -7.46 9.42
C GLN A 108 6.84 -8.16 10.10
N LEU A 109 7.15 -8.93 11.14
CA LEU A 109 6.23 -9.40 12.16
C LEU A 109 6.83 -9.14 13.56
N PRO A 110 6.06 -9.33 14.65
CA PRO A 110 6.66 -9.36 15.98
C PRO A 110 7.76 -10.41 16.10
N GLY A 111 8.99 -9.96 16.36
CA GLY A 111 10.17 -10.81 16.52
C GLY A 111 10.87 -11.25 15.22
N PHE A 112 10.28 -11.01 14.05
CA PHE A 112 10.78 -11.53 12.77
C PHE A 112 10.81 -10.47 11.68
N ILE A 113 11.89 -10.46 10.90
CA ILE A 113 12.04 -9.63 9.71
C ILE A 113 12.67 -10.49 8.62
N VAL A 114 12.12 -10.40 7.41
CA VAL A 114 12.73 -10.96 6.19
C VAL A 114 12.90 -9.82 5.21
N SER A 115 14.07 -9.70 4.60
CA SER A 115 14.32 -8.76 3.51
C SER A 115 15.15 -9.39 2.42
N ALA A 116 14.87 -9.05 1.16
CA ALA A 116 15.62 -9.52 0.01
C ALA A 116 15.62 -8.48 -1.12
N ASP A 117 16.66 -8.53 -1.93
CA ASP A 117 16.62 -7.97 -3.29
C ASP A 117 15.65 -8.80 -4.14
N VAL A 118 14.61 -8.14 -4.66
CA VAL A 118 13.59 -8.75 -5.52
C VAL A 118 13.65 -8.21 -6.95
N THR A 119 14.79 -7.62 -7.34
CA THR A 119 14.97 -7.06 -8.68
C THR A 119 14.76 -8.10 -9.78
N ASP A 120 15.17 -9.35 -9.56
CA ASP A 120 14.94 -10.44 -10.53
C ASP A 120 13.46 -10.71 -10.76
N VAL A 121 12.64 -10.66 -9.71
CA VAL A 121 11.19 -10.81 -9.82
C VAL A 121 10.61 -9.64 -10.60
N LEU A 122 10.98 -8.41 -10.22
CA LEU A 122 10.54 -7.19 -10.91
C LEU A 122 10.92 -7.22 -12.40
N ARG A 123 12.13 -7.67 -12.72
CA ARG A 123 12.63 -7.82 -14.09
C ARG A 123 11.85 -8.89 -14.86
N GLY A 124 11.58 -10.04 -14.25
CA GLY A 124 10.91 -11.17 -14.88
C GLY A 124 9.42 -10.93 -15.15
N GLN A 125 8.71 -10.26 -14.24
CA GLN A 125 7.27 -10.02 -14.38
C GLN A 125 6.90 -8.59 -14.82
N SER A 126 7.88 -7.68 -14.91
CA SER A 126 7.76 -6.25 -15.28
C SER A 126 7.00 -5.34 -14.30
N TYR A 127 6.64 -5.81 -13.10
CA TYR A 127 6.02 -4.99 -12.05
C TYR A 127 6.29 -5.60 -10.66
N TRP A 128 6.01 -4.87 -9.58
CA TRP A 128 5.95 -5.41 -8.22
C TRP A 128 4.66 -4.93 -7.56
N PRO A 129 3.70 -5.81 -7.26
CA PRO A 129 2.48 -5.42 -6.57
C PRO A 129 2.60 -5.59 -5.05
N SER A 130 1.84 -4.80 -4.30
CA SER A 130 1.68 -4.95 -2.85
C SER A 130 0.22 -4.69 -2.47
N TYR A 131 -0.35 -5.55 -1.62
CA TYR A 131 -1.80 -5.59 -1.37
C TYR A 131 -2.16 -6.22 -0.02
N ASN A 132 -1.42 -5.88 1.04
CA ASN A 132 -1.66 -6.33 2.41
C ASN A 132 -1.58 -7.86 2.64
N THR A 133 -0.85 -8.59 1.79
CA THR A 133 -0.58 -10.02 2.00
C THR A 133 0.93 -10.25 1.86
N PRO A 134 1.58 -10.91 2.83
CA PRO A 134 3.03 -11.14 2.76
C PRO A 134 3.43 -11.97 1.54
N TYR A 135 4.49 -11.54 0.86
CA TYR A 135 5.17 -12.21 -0.23
C TYR A 135 6.09 -13.32 0.26
N PHE A 136 6.88 -13.07 1.31
CA PHE A 136 7.82 -14.08 1.79
C PHE A 136 7.05 -15.19 2.50
N GLU A 137 7.18 -16.42 2.00
CA GLU A 137 6.43 -17.58 2.50
C GLU A 137 6.59 -17.77 4.01
N LEU A 138 7.78 -17.52 4.56
CA LEU A 138 8.02 -17.56 5.99
C LEU A 138 7.10 -16.60 6.75
N ILE A 139 7.03 -15.34 6.32
CA ILE A 139 6.20 -14.31 6.95
C ILE A 139 4.71 -14.63 6.75
N PHE A 140 4.32 -15.06 5.55
CA PHE A 140 2.95 -15.50 5.26
C PHE A 140 2.50 -16.60 6.23
N ASN A 141 3.30 -17.66 6.37
CA ASN A 141 3.02 -18.80 7.24
C ASN A 141 2.97 -18.38 8.71
N MET A 142 3.95 -17.61 9.18
CA MET A 142 4.03 -17.20 10.59
C MET A 142 2.93 -16.24 11.01
N SER A 143 2.44 -15.41 10.09
CA SER A 143 1.39 -14.42 10.36
C SER A 143 -0.03 -15.01 10.48
N GLY A 144 -0.20 -16.32 10.25
CA GLY A 144 -1.51 -16.98 10.24
C GLY A 144 -2.20 -17.00 8.87
N GLY A 145 -1.43 -16.85 7.78
CA GLY A 145 -1.92 -16.89 6.40
C GLY A 145 -2.61 -18.21 6.04
N PRO A 146 -2.00 -19.39 6.29
CA PRO A 146 -2.61 -20.70 6.00
C PRO A 146 -3.97 -20.90 6.66
N GLU A 147 -4.13 -20.49 7.92
CA GLU A 147 -5.40 -20.55 8.65
C GLU A 147 -6.45 -19.62 8.04
N GLY A 148 -6.04 -18.42 7.62
CA GLY A 148 -6.89 -17.49 6.87
C GLY A 148 -7.39 -18.09 5.56
N VAL A 149 -6.49 -18.74 4.80
CA VAL A 149 -6.85 -19.43 3.55
C VAL A 149 -7.77 -20.61 3.81
N ALA A 150 -7.49 -21.44 4.82
CA ALA A 150 -8.36 -22.57 5.16
C ALA A 150 -9.78 -22.11 5.56
N LYS A 151 -9.89 -20.96 6.24
CA LYS A 151 -11.17 -20.44 6.75
C LYS A 151 -11.97 -19.65 5.71
N TYR A 152 -11.30 -18.82 4.91
CA TYR A 152 -11.95 -17.82 4.04
C TYR A 152 -11.54 -17.91 2.57
N GLY A 153 -10.66 -18.85 2.22
CA GLY A 153 -10.22 -19.10 0.85
C GLY A 153 -9.26 -18.04 0.29
N ASP A 154 -9.31 -17.91 -1.03
CA ASP A 154 -8.34 -17.15 -1.84
C ASP A 154 -8.17 -15.68 -1.46
N TRP A 155 -9.15 -15.08 -0.75
CA TRP A 155 -9.05 -13.70 -0.27
C TRP A 155 -7.84 -13.48 0.65
N PHE A 156 -7.36 -14.53 1.33
CA PHE A 156 -6.19 -14.50 2.21
C PHE A 156 -4.94 -15.11 1.58
N SER A 157 -5.00 -15.62 0.35
CA SER A 157 -3.85 -16.21 -0.34
C SER A 157 -3.03 -15.13 -1.04
N TYR A 158 -1.69 -15.23 -1.04
CA TYR A 158 -0.86 -14.21 -1.70
C TYR A 158 -1.19 -14.03 -3.20
N ASN A 159 -1.35 -15.13 -3.94
CA ASN A 159 -1.50 -15.07 -5.40
C ASN A 159 -2.94 -14.90 -5.90
N MET A 160 -3.94 -15.16 -5.06
CA MET A 160 -5.34 -15.24 -5.50
C MET A 160 -6.27 -14.23 -4.82
N THR A 161 -5.74 -13.30 -4.02
CA THR A 161 -6.56 -12.15 -3.58
C THR A 161 -7.15 -11.41 -4.78
N PRO A 162 -8.32 -10.76 -4.63
CA PRO A 162 -8.89 -9.91 -5.69
C PRO A 162 -7.87 -8.92 -6.27
N ARG A 163 -7.08 -8.24 -5.42
CA ARG A 163 -6.07 -7.27 -5.85
C ARG A 163 -4.91 -7.92 -6.60
N ALA A 164 -4.40 -9.07 -6.12
CA ALA A 164 -3.37 -9.83 -6.82
C ALA A 164 -3.84 -10.20 -8.23
N ARG A 165 -5.09 -10.67 -8.35
CA ARG A 165 -5.69 -11.06 -9.64
C ARG A 165 -5.91 -9.86 -10.56
N ILE A 166 -6.37 -8.71 -10.04
CA ILE A 166 -6.55 -7.48 -10.82
C ILE A 166 -5.19 -6.97 -11.31
N PHE A 167 -4.17 -6.89 -10.46
CA PHE A 167 -2.83 -6.49 -10.88
C PHE A 167 -2.27 -7.44 -11.93
N ARG A 168 -2.34 -8.76 -11.71
CA ARG A 168 -1.89 -9.75 -12.71
C ARG A 168 -2.61 -9.59 -14.04
N ARG A 169 -3.92 -9.31 -14.03
CA ARG A 169 -4.71 -9.06 -15.25
C ARG A 169 -4.35 -7.75 -15.93
N ASP A 170 -4.14 -6.67 -15.20
CA ASP A 170 -4.19 -5.31 -15.76
C ASP A 170 -2.87 -4.53 -15.75
N HIS A 171 -1.82 -4.98 -15.05
CA HIS A 171 -0.54 -4.25 -14.97
C HIS A 171 0.04 -3.95 -16.35
N HIS A 172 -0.10 -4.86 -17.31
CA HIS A 172 0.42 -4.70 -18.68
C HIS A 172 -0.29 -3.59 -19.47
N LYS A 173 -1.42 -3.05 -18.99
CA LYS A 173 -2.13 -1.92 -19.60
C LYS A 173 -1.54 -0.56 -19.16
N VAL A 174 -0.60 -0.58 -18.22
CA VAL A 174 0.08 0.62 -17.73
C VAL A 174 1.27 0.93 -18.63
N HIS A 175 1.20 2.05 -19.32
CA HIS A 175 2.23 2.50 -20.26
C HIS A 175 2.72 3.93 -19.97
N ASP A 176 2.02 4.65 -19.11
CA ASP A 176 2.27 6.04 -18.75
C ASP A 176 1.65 6.37 -17.37
N MET A 177 1.78 7.65 -16.97
CA MET A 177 1.28 8.13 -15.68
C MET A 177 -0.25 8.12 -15.58
N ASP A 178 -0.96 8.32 -16.69
CA ASP A 178 -2.42 8.37 -16.72
C ASP A 178 -3.02 6.97 -16.58
N THR A 179 -2.48 6.00 -17.31
CA THR A 179 -2.86 4.58 -17.22
C THR A 179 -2.48 3.98 -15.86
N MET A 180 -1.34 4.39 -15.27
CA MET A 180 -1.00 4.02 -13.89
C MET A 180 -2.00 4.62 -12.89
N THR A 181 -2.31 5.91 -13.03
CA THR A 181 -3.32 6.60 -12.20
C THR A 181 -4.65 5.87 -12.29
N LYS A 182 -5.09 5.49 -13.50
CA LYS A 182 -6.32 4.74 -13.72
C LYS A 182 -6.33 3.38 -13.03
N LEU A 183 -5.23 2.63 -13.08
CA LEU A 183 -5.12 1.34 -12.39
C LEU A 183 -5.13 1.51 -10.87
N MET A 184 -4.36 2.46 -10.33
CA MET A 184 -4.29 2.69 -8.88
C MET A 184 -5.60 3.25 -8.32
N ARG A 185 -6.42 3.89 -9.16
CA ARG A 185 -7.76 4.39 -8.84
C ARG A 185 -8.88 3.43 -9.23
N TYR A 186 -8.55 2.21 -9.66
CA TYR A 186 -9.53 1.29 -10.22
C TYR A 186 -10.46 0.68 -9.16
N ASN A 187 -11.76 0.88 -9.35
CA ASN A 187 -12.81 0.13 -8.68
C ASN A 187 -14.08 0.07 -9.53
N ASN A 188 -14.40 -1.12 -10.02
CA ASN A 188 -15.61 -1.38 -10.80
C ASN A 188 -16.36 -2.59 -10.23
N TYR A 189 -16.48 -2.63 -8.89
CA TYR A 189 -16.82 -3.84 -8.14
C TYR A 189 -18.14 -4.52 -8.50
N THR A 190 -19.10 -3.76 -9.04
CA THR A 190 -20.40 -4.30 -9.47
C THR A 190 -20.35 -5.01 -10.81
N LYS A 191 -19.29 -4.79 -11.61
CA LYS A 191 -19.13 -5.35 -12.97
C LYS A 191 -17.88 -6.19 -13.13
N ASP A 192 -16.87 -6.02 -12.29
CA ASP A 192 -15.64 -6.80 -12.36
C ASP A 192 -15.84 -8.17 -11.68
N PRO A 193 -15.73 -9.30 -12.41
CA PRO A 193 -15.86 -10.63 -11.80
C PRO A 193 -14.79 -10.92 -10.74
N LEU A 194 -13.66 -10.20 -10.74
CA LEU A 194 -12.64 -10.33 -9.70
C LEU A 194 -13.03 -9.67 -8.37
N SER A 195 -14.08 -8.86 -8.36
CA SER A 195 -14.64 -8.24 -7.15
C SER A 195 -15.68 -9.11 -6.43
N ALA A 196 -16.01 -10.28 -7.00
CA ALA A 196 -16.98 -11.20 -6.44
C ALA A 196 -16.56 -11.75 -5.05
N CYS A 197 -17.54 -12.01 -4.19
CA CYS A 197 -17.36 -12.76 -2.95
C CYS A 197 -18.53 -13.70 -2.69
N ASN A 198 -18.33 -14.69 -1.81
CA ASN A 198 -19.43 -15.49 -1.26
C ASN A 198 -20.17 -14.68 -0.18
N CYS A 199 -20.91 -13.67 -0.64
CA CYS A 199 -21.54 -12.63 0.15
C CYS A 199 -22.88 -12.25 -0.52
N THR A 200 -23.69 -11.43 0.13
CA THR A 200 -24.93 -10.88 -0.46
C THR A 200 -24.94 -9.36 -0.30
N PRO A 201 -24.94 -8.57 -1.40
CA PRO A 201 -24.82 -8.99 -2.81
C PRO A 201 -23.50 -9.73 -3.11
N PRO A 202 -23.37 -10.48 -4.23
CA PRO A 202 -22.24 -11.38 -4.50
C PRO A 202 -20.94 -10.67 -4.94
N TYR A 203 -20.70 -9.46 -4.42
CA TYR A 203 -19.53 -8.65 -4.66
C TYR A 203 -19.26 -7.76 -3.44
N SER A 204 -18.04 -7.24 -3.35
CA SER A 204 -17.72 -6.19 -2.38
C SER A 204 -16.88 -5.11 -3.03
N ALA A 205 -17.21 -3.86 -2.72
CA ALA A 205 -16.44 -2.68 -3.09
C ALA A 205 -15.06 -2.60 -2.41
N GLU A 206 -14.77 -3.51 -1.45
CA GLU A 206 -13.44 -3.75 -0.91
C GLU A 206 -12.53 -4.48 -1.91
N ASN A 207 -13.10 -5.30 -2.79
CA ASN A 207 -12.36 -6.17 -3.70
C ASN A 207 -11.94 -5.41 -4.98
N ALA A 208 -11.16 -4.35 -4.81
CA ALA A 208 -10.67 -3.49 -5.88
C ALA A 208 -9.28 -2.94 -5.51
N ILE A 209 -8.59 -2.28 -6.45
CA ILE A 209 -7.30 -1.62 -6.14
C ILE A 209 -7.55 -0.42 -5.20
N SER A 210 -8.55 0.39 -5.50
CA SER A 210 -8.98 1.54 -4.67
C SER A 210 -10.33 1.24 -4.02
N ALA A 211 -10.31 0.63 -2.84
CA ALA A 211 -11.53 0.19 -2.14
C ALA A 211 -12.53 1.33 -1.83
N ARG A 212 -13.82 1.01 -1.85
CA ARG A 212 -14.97 1.89 -1.55
C ARG A 212 -15.97 1.19 -0.62
N SER A 213 -15.54 0.78 0.58
CA SER A 213 -16.40 0.03 1.51
C SER A 213 -17.67 0.80 1.90
N ASP A 214 -17.71 2.13 1.71
CA ASP A 214 -18.90 2.95 1.91
C ASP A 214 -20.04 2.64 0.93
N LEU A 215 -19.74 2.08 -0.24
CA LEU A 215 -20.73 1.71 -1.25
C LEU A 215 -21.28 0.29 -1.09
N ASN A 216 -20.76 -0.48 -0.15
CA ASN A 216 -21.34 -1.77 0.21
C ASN A 216 -22.67 -1.54 0.93
N PRO A 217 -23.75 -2.29 0.64
CA PRO A 217 -24.99 -2.21 1.39
C PRO A 217 -24.79 -2.51 2.87
N ALA A 218 -25.36 -1.68 3.75
CA ALA A 218 -25.26 -1.82 5.20
C ALA A 218 -25.99 -3.06 5.74
N ASP A 219 -27.03 -3.50 5.04
CA ASP A 219 -27.82 -4.71 5.29
C ASP A 219 -27.27 -5.94 4.54
N GLY A 220 -26.13 -5.81 3.86
CA GLY A 220 -25.48 -6.93 3.18
C GLY A 220 -24.93 -7.99 4.14
N VAL A 221 -24.81 -9.22 3.64
CA VAL A 221 -24.26 -10.36 4.38
C VAL A 221 -22.84 -10.64 3.90
N TYR A 222 -21.86 -10.46 4.78
CA TYR A 222 -20.44 -10.60 4.45
C TYR A 222 -19.78 -11.65 5.35
N PRO A 223 -18.85 -12.48 4.82
CA PRO A 223 -18.24 -13.56 5.60
C PRO A 223 -17.26 -13.06 6.67
N PHE A 224 -16.76 -11.83 6.55
CA PHE A 224 -15.92 -11.16 7.54
C PHE A 224 -15.97 -9.63 7.35
N ALA A 225 -15.64 -8.89 8.42
CA ALA A 225 -15.91 -7.45 8.53
C ALA A 225 -15.26 -6.57 7.44
N ALA A 226 -14.10 -6.96 6.92
CA ALA A 226 -13.40 -6.18 5.90
C ALA A 226 -14.21 -6.03 4.59
N LEU A 227 -15.06 -7.00 4.25
CA LEU A 227 -15.88 -6.94 3.04
C LEU A 227 -17.15 -6.09 3.18
N GLY A 228 -17.49 -5.64 4.39
CA GLY A 228 -18.77 -5.00 4.69
C GLY A 228 -18.83 -3.49 4.45
N HIS A 229 -19.96 -2.90 4.84
CA HIS A 229 -20.18 -1.45 4.84
C HIS A 229 -19.37 -0.76 5.92
N ARG A 230 -18.46 0.14 5.52
CA ARG A 230 -17.55 0.84 6.45
C ARG A 230 -17.24 2.24 5.95
N SER A 231 -17.03 3.18 6.87
CA SER A 231 -16.37 4.47 6.59
C SER A 231 -14.87 4.23 6.38
N HIS A 232 -14.53 3.51 5.32
CA HIS A 232 -13.17 3.00 5.04
C HIS A 232 -12.99 2.76 3.54
N GLY A 233 -11.78 2.96 3.04
CA GLY A 233 -11.42 2.72 1.65
C GLY A 233 -10.09 3.36 1.32
N SER A 234 -9.78 3.45 0.03
CA SER A 234 -8.66 4.26 -0.44
C SER A 234 -9.01 5.74 -0.29
N THR A 235 -8.14 6.50 0.36
CA THR A 235 -8.34 7.94 0.63
C THR A 235 -7.48 8.84 -0.24
N ASP A 236 -6.57 8.27 -1.04
CA ASP A 236 -5.71 9.02 -1.96
C ASP A 236 -5.10 8.09 -3.03
N MET A 237 -4.29 8.69 -3.90
CA MET A 237 -3.23 8.01 -4.66
C MET A 237 -2.04 8.96 -4.82
N LYS A 238 -0.82 8.40 -4.71
CA LYS A 238 0.45 9.10 -4.99
C LYS A 238 1.21 8.34 -6.07
N LEU A 239 1.81 9.07 -7.01
CA LEU A 239 2.55 8.47 -8.13
C LEU A 239 3.73 9.34 -8.55
N THR A 240 4.92 8.75 -8.66
CA THR A 240 6.10 9.40 -9.23
C THR A 240 6.69 8.55 -10.35
N ASN A 241 7.65 9.11 -11.08
CA ASN A 241 8.51 8.40 -12.02
C ASN A 241 9.95 8.89 -11.90
N SER A 242 10.88 8.31 -12.64
CA SER A 242 12.30 8.67 -12.55
C SER A 242 12.59 10.16 -12.79
N SER A 243 11.85 10.84 -13.68
CA SER A 243 12.06 12.27 -13.95
C SER A 243 11.46 13.16 -12.85
N MET A 244 10.29 12.80 -12.33
CA MET A 244 9.66 13.54 -11.23
C MET A 244 10.45 13.37 -9.92
N PHE A 245 11.01 12.18 -9.71
CA PHE A 245 11.83 11.86 -8.54
C PHE A 245 13.02 12.82 -8.37
N GLU A 246 13.71 13.17 -9.46
CA GLU A 246 14.84 14.13 -9.46
C GLU A 246 14.46 15.50 -8.88
N ARG A 247 13.18 15.88 -8.97
CA ARG A 247 12.63 17.14 -8.48
C ARG A 247 11.81 16.99 -7.20
N PHE A 248 11.80 15.81 -6.58
CA PHE A 248 10.93 15.49 -5.44
C PHE A 248 9.44 15.70 -5.76
N GLU A 249 9.04 15.46 -7.00
CA GLU A 249 7.65 15.63 -7.45
C GLU A 249 6.91 14.30 -7.45
N PHE A 250 5.61 14.35 -7.20
CA PHE A 250 4.68 13.26 -7.43
C PHE A 250 3.30 13.83 -7.78
N ILE A 251 2.55 13.07 -8.58
CA ILE A 251 1.11 13.26 -8.77
C ILE A 251 0.44 12.81 -7.48
N ALA A 252 -0.46 13.64 -6.96
CA ALA A 252 -1.33 13.32 -5.84
C ALA A 252 -2.79 13.53 -6.21
N VAL A 253 -3.67 12.66 -5.74
CA VAL A 253 -5.11 12.89 -5.71
C VAL A 253 -5.63 12.52 -4.34
N GLY A 254 -6.32 13.44 -3.69
CA GLY A 254 -6.98 13.19 -2.41
C GLY A 254 -8.42 12.74 -2.60
N GLY A 255 -8.89 11.87 -1.72
CA GLY A 255 -10.25 11.38 -1.64
C GLY A 255 -10.51 10.02 -2.29
N PRO A 256 -11.67 9.42 -2.02
CA PRO A 256 -12.03 8.11 -2.54
C PRO A 256 -12.18 8.05 -4.06
N THR A 257 -11.95 6.86 -4.62
CA THR A 257 -12.53 6.34 -5.87
C THR A 257 -13.74 7.05 -6.47
N TYR A 258 -13.78 7.62 -7.69
CA TYR A 258 -15.07 8.10 -8.28
C TYR A 258 -15.21 7.93 -9.79
N ASP A 259 -14.36 7.14 -10.45
CA ASP A 259 -14.59 6.77 -11.85
C ASP A 259 -14.43 5.25 -11.97
N PRO A 260 -15.51 4.48 -12.27
CA PRO A 260 -16.86 4.90 -12.68
C PRO A 260 -17.88 5.07 -11.52
N LEU A 261 -17.42 5.17 -10.26
CA LEU A 261 -18.26 5.19 -9.06
C LEU A 261 -18.79 6.60 -8.73
N PRO A 262 -19.89 6.76 -7.97
CA PRO A 262 -20.27 8.11 -7.53
C PRO A 262 -19.18 8.71 -6.61
N PRO A 263 -18.87 10.02 -6.71
CA PRO A 263 -18.04 10.70 -5.73
C PRO A 263 -18.55 10.48 -4.30
N PHE A 264 -17.63 10.36 -3.36
CA PHE A 264 -18.00 10.26 -1.95
C PHE A 264 -18.46 11.64 -1.44
N GLN A 265 -19.55 11.67 -0.67
CA GLN A 265 -20.08 12.88 -0.07
C GLN A 265 -20.55 12.61 1.36
N TRP A 266 -19.99 13.34 2.33
CA TRP A 266 -20.26 13.12 3.76
C TRP A 266 -21.74 13.24 4.09
N SER A 267 -22.38 14.34 3.66
CA SER A 267 -23.79 14.65 3.95
C SER A 267 -24.79 13.62 3.43
N THR A 268 -24.43 12.84 2.41
CA THR A 268 -25.29 11.79 1.82
C THR A 268 -24.81 10.37 2.12
N SER A 269 -23.66 10.19 2.78
CA SER A 269 -23.05 8.89 3.03
C SER A 269 -23.79 8.04 4.08
N GLY A 270 -24.56 8.68 4.95
CA GLY A 270 -25.18 8.03 6.12
C GLY A 270 -24.24 7.86 7.33
N PHE A 271 -22.95 8.19 7.18
CA PHE A 271 -21.98 8.19 8.28
C PHE A 271 -22.15 9.39 9.22
N LYS A 272 -21.87 9.18 10.51
CA LYS A 272 -21.97 10.21 11.57
C LYS A 272 -20.60 10.62 12.13
N ASP A 273 -19.54 10.21 11.45
CA ASP A 273 -18.15 10.46 11.83
C ASP A 273 -17.85 11.96 11.85
N LYS A 274 -16.98 12.38 12.77
CA LYS A 274 -16.50 13.77 12.83
C LYS A 274 -15.49 14.01 11.71
N HIS A 275 -15.70 15.07 10.93
CA HIS A 275 -14.90 15.39 9.74
C HIS A 275 -14.64 16.90 9.61
N GLN A 276 -14.40 17.60 10.72
CA GLN A 276 -14.16 19.05 10.68
C GLN A 276 -12.97 19.40 9.77
N GLY A 277 -13.16 20.42 8.92
CA GLY A 277 -12.15 20.89 7.97
C GLY A 277 -12.05 20.06 6.69
N GLN A 278 -12.75 18.92 6.60
CA GLN A 278 -12.86 18.18 5.36
C GLN A 278 -13.95 18.79 4.44
N PRO A 279 -13.77 18.71 3.11
CA PRO A 279 -14.84 19.02 2.17
C PRO A 279 -16.00 18.03 2.32
N ASP A 280 -17.23 18.49 2.06
CA ASP A 280 -18.40 17.60 2.03
C ASP A 280 -18.32 16.62 0.87
N LEU A 281 -18.08 17.12 -0.35
CA LEU A 281 -17.93 16.35 -1.58
C LEU A 281 -16.45 16.13 -1.92
N TRP A 282 -16.08 14.86 -2.15
CA TRP A 282 -14.73 14.45 -2.53
C TRP A 282 -14.67 14.09 -4.01
N GLN A 283 -14.40 15.11 -4.84
CA GLN A 283 -14.29 14.98 -6.30
C GLN A 283 -13.07 15.74 -6.82
N PHE A 284 -11.91 15.51 -6.20
CA PHE A 284 -10.66 16.15 -6.60
C PHE A 284 -10.05 15.47 -7.83
N THR A 285 -9.39 16.26 -8.67
CA THR A 285 -8.58 15.75 -9.78
C THR A 285 -7.12 15.60 -9.36
N PRO A 286 -6.35 14.67 -9.97
CA PRO A 286 -4.91 14.58 -9.73
C PRO A 286 -4.20 15.91 -10.02
N PHE A 287 -3.19 16.23 -9.21
CA PHE A 287 -2.33 17.38 -9.41
C PHE A 287 -0.87 17.03 -9.08
N THR A 288 0.07 17.77 -9.67
CA THR A 288 1.49 17.69 -9.31
C THR A 288 1.82 18.89 -8.44
N HIS A 289 2.37 18.66 -7.26
CA HIS A 289 2.94 19.76 -6.47
C HIS A 289 4.33 20.10 -7.00
N HIS A 290 4.55 21.36 -7.36
CA HIS A 290 5.86 21.89 -7.73
C HIS A 290 6.43 22.65 -6.54
N TRP A 291 7.52 22.15 -5.96
CA TRP A 291 8.21 22.83 -4.87
C TRP A 291 8.78 24.15 -5.37
N LYS A 292 8.43 25.26 -4.72
CA LYS A 292 9.08 26.55 -4.99
C LYS A 292 10.47 26.51 -4.35
N HIS A 293 11.49 26.57 -5.20
CA HIS A 293 12.87 26.79 -4.77
C HIS A 293 13.13 28.27 -4.50
#